data_AF-I2BF11-F1
#
_entry.id   AF-I2BF11-F1
#
_cell.length_a   1.000
_cell.length_b   1.000
_cell.length_c   1.000
_cell.angle_alpha   90.00
_cell.angle_beta   90.00
_cell.angle_gamma   90.00
#
_symmetry.space_group_name_H-M   'P 1'
#
loop_
_entity.id
_entity.type
_entity.pdbx_description
1 polymer ?
#
loop_
_entity_poly.entity_id
_entity_poly.type
_entity_poly.pdbx_seq_one_letter_code
_entity_poly.pdbx_strand_id
1 'polypeptide(L)'
;SVQKAYLDQFTKDFTTFLRIHSEELLSRGRMLLTCICKGDESDGLNTIDLLERAINDLVVEGLLEEQKLDSFNLPLYTPSLEVV
;
A
#
# COMPACT_ATOMS: atom_id res chain seq x y z
N SER A 1 7.78 7.34 11.94
CA SER A 1 6.83 6.25 12.19
C SER A 1 6.73 5.39 10.95
N VAL A 2 6.24 4.16 11.07
CA VAL A 2 6.00 3.26 9.93
C VAL A 2 5.06 3.93 8.91
N GLN A 3 3.94 4.51 9.39
CA GLN A 3 2.99 5.24 8.53
C GLN A 3 3.66 6.33 7.68
N LYS A 4 4.54 7.15 8.27
CA LYS A 4 5.26 8.20 7.53
C LYS A 4 6.19 7.61 6.47
N ALA A 5 6.93 6.55 6.79
CA ALA A 5 7.87 5.95 5.83
C ALA A 5 7.14 5.38 4.60
N TYR A 6 5.99 4.73 4.80
CA TYR A 6 5.15 4.25 3.71
C TYR A 6 4.55 5.37 2.88
N LEU A 7 4.06 6.45 3.51
CA LEU A 7 3.57 7.63 2.83
C LEU A 7 4.68 8.29 1.99
N ASP A 8 5.85 8.52 2.57
CA ASP A 8 6.99 9.14 1.88
C ASP A 8 7.42 8.30 0.66
N GLN A 9 7.43 6.97 0.79
CA GLN A 9 7.74 6.06 -0.32
C GLN A 9 6.66 6.09 -1.41
N PHE A 10 5.38 6.03 -1.04
CA PHE A 10 4.27 6.16 -1.98
C PHE A 10 4.32 7.48 -2.73
N THR A 11 4.49 8.61 -2.03
CA THR A 11 4.57 9.93 -2.64
C THR A 11 5.72 10.00 -3.63
N LYS A 12 6.89 9.47 -3.28
CA LYS A 12 8.05 9.40 -4.17
C LYS A 12 7.76 8.59 -5.43
N ASP A 13 7.22 7.39 -5.28
CA ASP A 13 6.99 6.47 -6.39
C ASP A 13 5.87 6.97 -7.31
N PHE A 14 4.76 7.44 -6.74
CA PHE A 14 3.64 7.98 -7.51
C PHE A 14 4.01 9.26 -8.25
N THR A 15 4.75 10.17 -7.62
CA THR A 15 5.29 11.37 -8.30
C THR A 15 6.20 11.00 -9.46
N THR A 16 7.06 9.99 -9.24
CA THR A 16 7.98 9.51 -10.29
C THR A 16 7.22 8.89 -11.46
N PHE A 17 6.21 8.07 -11.18
CA PHE A 17 5.32 7.48 -12.17
C PHE A 17 4.65 8.57 -13.03
N LEU A 18 4.00 9.55 -12.39
CA LEU A 18 3.32 10.64 -13.10
C LEU A 18 4.30 11.46 -13.95
N ARG A 19 5.48 11.77 -13.43
CA ARG A 19 6.51 12.52 -14.17
C ARG A 19 6.93 11.77 -15.44
N ILE A 20 7.32 10.50 -15.31
CA ILE A 20 7.78 9.68 -16.43
C ILE A 20 6.69 9.58 -17.50
N HIS A 21 5.47 9.23 -17.10
CA HIS A 21 4.38 9.04 -18.06
C HIS A 21 3.83 10.36 -18.64
N SER A 22 4.05 11.49 -17.97
CA SER A 22 3.74 12.80 -18.56
C SER A 22 4.63 13.14 -19.75
N GLU A 23 5.89 12.67 -19.75
CA GLU A 23 6.85 12.86 -20.84
C GLU A 23 6.54 11.93 -22.02
N GLU A 24 5.92 10.78 -21.76
CA GLU A 24 5.51 9.79 -22.79
C GLU A 24 4.19 10.16 -23.49
N LEU A 25 3.32 10.94 -22.83
CA LEU A 25 2.03 11.34 -23.39
C LEU A 25 2.20 12.43 -24.46
N LEU A 26 1.47 12.28 -25.56
CA LEU A 26 1.32 13.37 -26.53
C LEU A 26 0.67 14.58 -25.87
N SER A 27 0.91 15.77 -26.43
CA SER A 27 0.22 16.99 -25.99
C SER A 27 -1.29 16.77 -25.97
N ARG A 28 -1.92 17.07 -24.83
CA ARG A 28 -3.35 16.84 -24.53
C ARG A 28 -3.77 15.37 -24.38
N GLY A 29 -2.82 14.45 -24.29
CA GLY A 29 -3.03 13.07 -23.87
C GLY A 29 -3.67 13.01 -22.48
N ARG A 30 -4.35 11.89 -22.21
CA ARG A 30 -5.04 11.66 -20.93
C ARG A 30 -4.58 10.34 -20.34
N MET A 31 -4.58 10.28 -19.03
CA MET A 31 -4.30 9.09 -18.26
C MET A 31 -5.55 8.72 -17.45
N LEU A 32 -5.83 7.42 -17.37
CA LEU A 32 -6.86 6.87 -16.49
C LEU A 32 -6.16 5.93 -15.51
N LEU A 33 -6.33 6.17 -14.22
CA LEU A 33 -5.72 5.38 -13.15
C LEU A 33 -6.82 4.76 -12.30
N THR A 34 -6.68 3.47 -12.02
CA THR A 34 -7.52 2.73 -11.07
C THR A 34 -6.60 2.14 -10.01
N CYS A 35 -6.78 2.54 -8.76
CA CYS A 35 -5.92 2.15 -7.64
C CYS A 35 -6.76 1.54 -6.51
N ILE A 36 -6.12 0.69 -5.70
CA ILE A 36 -6.69 0.27 -4.42
C ILE A 36 -6.47 1.42 -3.44
N CYS A 37 -7.55 2.06 -3.02
CA CYS A 37 -7.52 3.13 -2.02
C CYS A 37 -8.08 2.63 -0.70
N LYS A 38 -7.78 3.36 0.37
CA LYS A 38 -8.36 3.10 1.69
C LYS A 38 -9.88 3.23 1.60
N GLY A 39 -10.60 2.16 1.96
CA GLY A 39 -12.05 2.15 2.07
C GLY A 39 -12.54 3.03 3.21
N ASP A 40 -13.84 3.30 3.24
CA ASP A 40 -14.46 4.00 4.37
C ASP A 40 -14.54 3.05 5.57
N GLU A 41 -14.72 3.56 6.80
CA GLU A 41 -14.75 2.71 8.02
C GLU A 41 -15.84 1.61 7.97
N SER A 42 -16.83 1.75 7.08
CA SER A 42 -17.88 0.76 6.83
C SER A 42 -17.47 -0.45 5.98
N ASP A 43 -16.34 -0.40 5.28
CA ASP A 43 -15.95 -1.42 4.29
C ASP A 43 -15.40 -2.72 4.90
N GLY A 44 -15.30 -2.77 6.24
CA GLY A 44 -14.82 -3.94 6.96
C GLY A 44 -13.33 -4.22 6.75
N LEU A 45 -12.92 -5.47 7.00
CA LEU A 45 -11.52 -5.89 6.86
C LEU A 45 -11.19 -6.11 5.40
N ASN A 46 -10.13 -5.45 4.92
CA ASN A 46 -9.60 -5.70 3.60
C ASN A 46 -8.73 -6.97 3.59
N THR A 47 -8.31 -7.42 2.39
CA THR A 47 -7.51 -8.64 2.23
C THR A 47 -6.18 -8.60 3.00
N ILE A 48 -5.57 -7.43 3.16
CA ILE A 48 -4.31 -7.27 3.90
C ILE A 48 -4.55 -7.41 5.40
N ASP A 49 -5.65 -6.85 5.93
CA ASP A 49 -6.00 -7.01 7.34
C ASP A 49 -6.27 -8.49 7.69
N LEU A 50 -6.88 -9.24 6.77
CA LEU A 50 -7.09 -10.69 6.93
C LEU A 50 -5.77 -11.47 6.88
N LEU A 51 -4.85 -11.08 5.98
CA LEU A 51 -3.52 -11.68 5.88
C LEU A 51 -2.72 -11.44 7.16
N GLU A 52 -2.74 -10.21 7.69
CA GLU A 52 -2.09 -9.86 8.95
C GLU A 52 -2.59 -10.75 10.08
N ARG A 53 -3.90 -10.96 10.21
CA ARG A 53 -4.49 -11.84 11.23
C ARG A 53 -4.02 -13.28 11.08
N ALA A 54 -4.09 -13.83 9.87
CA ALA A 54 -3.68 -15.20 9.61
C ALA A 54 -2.20 -15.42 9.95
N ILE A 55 -1.32 -14.46 9.63
CA ILE A 55 0.10 -14.56 9.96
C ILE A 55 0.32 -14.45 11.48
N ASN A 56 -0.41 -13.57 12.18
CA ASN A 56 -0.37 -13.48 13.64
C ASN A 56 -0.80 -14.80 14.30
N ASP A 57 -1.86 -15.44 13.81
CA ASP A 57 -2.32 -16.73 14.33
C ASP A 57 -1.21 -17.80 14.21
N LEU A 58 -0.50 -17.85 13.07
CA LEU A 58 0.63 -18.77 12.88
C LEU A 58 1.79 -18.50 13.86
N VAL A 59 2.03 -17.25 14.24
CA VAL A 59 3.04 -16.90 15.27
C VAL A 59 2.57 -17.36 16.65
N VAL A 60 1.31 -17.09 17.01
CA VAL A 60 0.73 -17.50 18.29
C VAL A 60 0.72 -19.04 18.45
N GLU A 61 0.45 -19.77 17.37
CA GLU A 61 0.49 -21.24 17.34
C GLU A 61 1.92 -21.80 17.34
N GLY A 62 2.96 -20.96 17.27
CA GLY A 62 4.36 -21.37 17.23
C GLY A 62 4.78 -22.00 15.90
N LEU A 63 3.97 -21.85 14.85
CA LEU A 63 4.24 -22.32 13.49
C LEU A 63 5.13 -21.35 12.70
N LEU A 64 5.22 -20.10 13.15
CA LEU A 64 6.07 -19.06 12.57
C LEU A 64 6.86 -18.33 13.67
N GLU A 65 8.14 -18.07 13.41
CA GLU A 65 8.98 -17.25 14.30
C GLU A 65 8.52 -15.79 14.30
N GLU A 66 8.30 -15.20 15.48
CA GLU A 66 7.91 -13.79 15.65
C GLU A 66 8.87 -12.83 14.94
N GLN A 67 10.19 -13.09 15.00
CA GLN A 67 11.20 -12.28 14.32
C GLN A 67 10.98 -12.20 12.79
N LYS A 68 10.44 -13.25 12.17
CA LYS A 68 10.12 -13.24 10.73
C LYS A 68 8.96 -12.30 10.44
N LEU A 69 7.94 -12.27 11.31
CA LEU A 69 6.83 -11.32 11.22
C LEU A 69 7.34 -9.88 11.38
N ASP A 70 8.13 -9.60 12.42
CA ASP A 70 8.66 -8.25 12.69
C ASP A 70 9.52 -7.69 11.54
N SER A 71 10.26 -8.57 10.86
CA SER A 71 11.10 -8.20 9.72
C SER A 71 10.32 -8.00 8.42
N PHE A 72 9.11 -8.56 8.32
CA PHE A 72 8.33 -8.56 7.11
C PHE A 72 7.49 -7.29 6.98
N ASN A 73 7.71 -6.54 5.90
CA ASN A 73 7.00 -5.31 5.59
C ASN A 73 6.47 -5.42 4.16
N LEU A 74 5.15 -5.47 3.99
CA LEU A 74 4.53 -5.58 2.67
C LEU A 74 4.79 -4.27 1.89
N PRO A 75 5.38 -4.27 0.69
CA PRO A 75 5.67 -3.06 -0.06
C PRO A 75 4.41 -2.51 -0.77
N LEU A 76 3.34 -2.28 0.00
CA LEU A 76 2.05 -1.82 -0.47
C LEU A 76 1.58 -0.68 0.44
N TYR A 77 1.14 0.42 -0.18
CA TYR A 77 0.46 1.51 0.49
C TYR A 77 -0.91 1.72 -0.14
N THR A 78 -1.95 1.76 0.68
CA THR A 78 -3.33 2.05 0.27
C THR A 78 -3.65 3.51 0.62
N PRO A 79 -3.50 4.45 -0.33
CA PRO A 79 -3.70 5.87 -0.05
C PRO A 79 -5.17 6.19 0.21
N SER A 80 -5.45 7.22 1.00
CA SER A 80 -6.78 7.85 1.01
C SER A 80 -6.95 8.74 -0.22
N LEU A 81 -8.17 9.19 -0.48
CA LEU A 81 -8.45 10.05 -1.63
C LEU A 81 -7.69 11.39 -1.56
N GLU A 82 -7.41 11.91 -0.37
CA GLU A 82 -6.65 13.17 -0.23
C GLU A 82 -5.17 13.05 -0.59
N VAL A 83 -4.64 11.82 -0.68
CA VAL A 83 -3.22 11.54 -0.90
C VAL A 83 -2.92 11.18 -2.36
N VAL A 84 -3.93 10.77 -3.14
CA VAL A 84 -3.83 10.50 -4.60
C VAL A 84 -4.00 11.80 -5.39
#